data_AF-A0A2T5JT76-F1
#
_entry.id   AF-A0A2T5JT76-F1
#
_cell.length_a   1.000
_cell.length_b   1.000
_cell.length_c   1.000
_cell.angle_alpha   90.00
_cell.angle_beta   90.00
_cell.angle_gamma   90.00
#
_symmetry.space_group_name_H-M   'P 1'
#
loop_
_entity.id
_entity.type
_entity.pdbx_description
1 polymer ?
#
loop_
_entity_poly.entity_id
_entity_poly.type
_entity_poly.pdbx_seq_one_letter_code
_entity_poly.pdbx_strand_id
1 'polypeptide(L)'
;MGIKAGGSLLTGALLGIVMVAVVFGGEAAVSTTEFCTSCHSMTYPHDELKNSSHYGALGANPGCKDCHIPQGFKNFHLAVATHVVDGARELYLEFANDYSTLEKFNERRLIMAHDARMNLKKWDSNTCRECHKNPQPPGADAKAAHKKMETEGATCIDCHQNLVHKEAPETDLNESKKQGKMVLKPEKKDEDDDEDEE
;
A
#
# COMPACT_ATOMS: atom_id res chain seq x y z
N MET A 1 17.18 -40.92 -32.18
CA MET A 1 17.29 -39.73 -31.31
C MET A 1 15.98 -38.94 -31.10
N GLY A 2 14.84 -39.27 -31.72
CA GLY A 2 13.60 -38.46 -31.63
C GLY A 2 12.66 -38.69 -30.42
N ILE A 3 12.79 -39.81 -29.69
CA ILE A 3 11.86 -40.14 -28.57
C ILE A 3 12.19 -39.36 -27.29
N LYS A 4 13.47 -39.01 -27.07
CA LYS A 4 13.91 -38.27 -25.87
C LYS A 4 13.42 -36.80 -25.89
N ALA A 5 13.32 -36.18 -27.06
CA ALA A 5 12.91 -34.78 -27.19
C ALA A 5 11.42 -34.57 -26.87
N GLY A 6 10.53 -35.49 -27.27
CA GLY A 6 9.10 -35.41 -26.98
C GLY A 6 8.77 -35.58 -25.49
N GLY A 7 9.48 -36.47 -24.79
CA GLY A 7 9.36 -36.62 -23.34
C GLY A 7 9.81 -35.38 -22.58
N SER A 8 10.97 -34.81 -22.94
CA SER A 8 11.47 -33.57 -22.31
C SER A 8 10.58 -32.36 -22.54
N LEU A 9 9.97 -32.22 -23.73
CA LEU A 9 9.02 -31.15 -24.02
C LEU A 9 7.74 -31.27 -23.19
N LEU A 10 7.18 -32.49 -23.06
CA LEU A 10 6.01 -32.72 -22.22
C LEU A 10 6.28 -32.47 -20.75
N THR A 11 7.42 -32.92 -20.23
CA THR A 11 7.85 -32.63 -18.85
C THR A 11 8.04 -31.13 -18.64
N GLY A 12 8.69 -30.43 -19.57
CA GLY A 12 8.87 -28.98 -19.49
C GLY A 12 7.55 -28.21 -19.50
N ALA A 13 6.61 -28.60 -20.37
CA ALA A 13 5.28 -28.00 -20.42
C ALA A 13 4.49 -28.20 -19.12
N LEU A 14 4.51 -29.42 -18.56
CA LEU A 14 3.88 -29.72 -17.28
C LEU A 14 4.48 -28.90 -16.14
N LEU A 15 5.81 -28.82 -16.06
CA LEU A 15 6.50 -28.00 -15.06
C LEU A 15 6.14 -26.51 -15.20
N GLY A 16 6.05 -26.00 -16.43
CA GLY A 16 5.64 -24.63 -16.71
C GLY A 16 4.21 -24.35 -16.21
N ILE A 17 3.26 -25.24 -16.50
CA ILE A 17 1.87 -25.11 -16.03
C ILE A 17 1.82 -25.12 -14.50
N VAL A 18 2.52 -26.06 -13.85
CA VAL A 18 2.57 -26.13 -12.39
C VAL A 18 3.17 -24.86 -11.80
N MET A 19 4.26 -24.35 -12.36
CA MET A 19 4.90 -23.12 -11.88
C MET A 19 3.96 -21.91 -11.99
N VAL A 20 3.27 -21.76 -13.12
CA VAL A 20 2.27 -20.69 -13.29
C VAL A 20 1.14 -20.85 -12.27
N ALA A 21 0.60 -22.05 -12.09
CA ALA A 21 -0.46 -22.30 -11.12
C ALA A 21 -0.01 -21.96 -9.68
N VAL A 22 1.22 -22.33 -9.30
CA VAL A 22 1.79 -22.03 -7.98
C VAL A 22 1.96 -20.53 -7.78
N VAL A 23 2.50 -19.81 -8.76
CA VAL A 23 2.77 -18.37 -8.63
C VAL A 23 1.46 -17.57 -8.55
N PHE A 24 0.51 -17.82 -9.45
CA PHE A 24 -0.78 -17.11 -9.45
C PHE A 24 -1.68 -17.54 -8.28
N GLY A 25 -1.69 -18.83 -7.95
CA GLY A 25 -2.45 -19.34 -6.81
C GLY A 25 -1.89 -18.86 -5.47
N GLY A 26 -0.55 -18.83 -5.35
CA GLY A 26 0.15 -18.28 -4.20
C GLY A 26 -0.20 -16.81 -4.00
N GLU A 27 -0.03 -15.99 -5.05
CA GLU A 27 -0.41 -14.57 -5.02
C GLU A 27 -1.84 -14.36 -4.55
N ALA A 28 -2.79 -15.11 -5.10
CA ALA A 28 -4.20 -15.00 -4.72
C ALA A 28 -4.44 -15.37 -3.25
N ALA A 29 -3.79 -16.43 -2.75
CA ALA A 29 -3.94 -16.88 -1.37
C ALA A 29 -3.38 -15.88 -0.35
N VAL A 30 -2.16 -15.38 -0.60
CA VAL A 30 -1.48 -14.44 0.32
C VAL A 30 -1.95 -12.99 0.18
N SER A 31 -2.86 -12.72 -0.76
CA SER A 31 -3.50 -11.39 -0.93
C SER A 31 -4.89 -11.30 -0.29
N THR A 32 -5.34 -12.33 0.42
CA THR A 32 -6.65 -12.30 1.09
C THR A 32 -6.58 -11.47 2.37
N THR A 33 -7.67 -10.77 2.71
CA THR A 33 -7.80 -10.11 4.02
C THR A 33 -7.62 -11.11 5.16
N GLU A 34 -8.14 -12.33 5.00
CA GLU A 34 -7.99 -13.42 5.98
C GLU A 34 -6.52 -13.76 6.24
N PHE A 35 -5.71 -13.90 5.19
CA PHE A 35 -4.28 -14.11 5.33
C PHE A 35 -3.60 -12.93 6.03
N CYS A 36 -3.88 -11.69 5.62
CA CYS A 36 -3.30 -10.51 6.25
C CYS A 36 -3.63 -10.45 7.76
N THR A 37 -4.87 -10.74 8.14
CA THR A 37 -5.33 -10.73 9.54
C THR A 37 -5.00 -12.01 10.33
N SER A 38 -4.29 -12.96 9.73
CA SER A 38 -3.80 -14.14 10.45
C SER A 38 -2.75 -13.77 11.50
N CYS A 39 -2.07 -12.63 11.33
CA CYS A 39 -1.26 -11.99 12.36
C CYS A 39 -2.14 -11.11 13.25
N HIS A 40 -2.03 -11.26 14.57
CA HIS A 40 -2.83 -10.48 15.53
C HIS A 40 -2.64 -8.96 15.38
N SER A 41 -1.41 -8.51 15.06
CA SER A 41 -1.07 -7.10 14.86
C SER A 41 -1.86 -6.45 13.73
N MET A 42 -2.24 -7.23 12.71
CA MET A 42 -3.00 -6.77 11.55
C MET A 42 -4.51 -6.66 11.81
N THR A 43 -5.00 -7.15 12.95
CA THR A 43 -6.40 -6.94 13.34
C THR A 43 -6.68 -5.47 13.66
N TYR A 44 -5.71 -4.73 14.21
CA TYR A 44 -5.84 -3.30 14.51
C TYR A 44 -6.10 -2.45 13.25
N PRO A 45 -5.24 -2.45 12.21
CA PRO A 45 -5.50 -1.69 10.98
C PRO A 45 -6.72 -2.22 10.20
N HIS A 46 -7.08 -3.50 10.35
CA HIS A 46 -8.30 -4.04 9.75
C HIS A 46 -9.57 -3.47 10.37
N ASP A 47 -9.60 -3.30 11.69
CA ASP A 47 -10.72 -2.64 12.36
C ASP A 47 -10.76 -1.13 12.07
N GLU A 48 -9.61 -0.49 11.93
CA GLU A 48 -9.53 0.89 11.45
C GLU A 48 -10.12 1.04 10.04
N LEU A 49 -9.80 0.10 9.14
CA LEU A 49 -10.37 0.08 7.78
C LEU A 49 -11.89 0.04 7.81
N LYS A 50 -12.51 -0.81 8.64
CA LYS A 50 -13.97 -0.92 8.77
C LYS A 50 -14.64 0.39 9.21
N ASN A 51 -13.92 1.21 9.96
CA ASN A 51 -14.40 2.49 10.48
C ASN A 51 -14.00 3.69 9.60
N SER A 52 -13.31 3.44 8.49
CA SER A 52 -12.82 4.50 7.60
C SER A 52 -13.87 4.98 6.62
N SER A 53 -13.61 6.14 6.00
CA SER A 53 -14.39 6.69 4.90
C SER A 53 -14.39 5.82 3.64
N HIS A 54 -13.47 4.86 3.51
CA HIS A 54 -13.37 3.98 2.33
C HIS A 54 -14.24 2.74 2.44
N TYR A 55 -14.69 2.38 3.65
CA TYR A 55 -15.50 1.19 3.85
C TYR A 55 -16.92 1.38 3.30
N GLY A 56 -17.32 0.55 2.34
CA GLY A 56 -18.64 0.61 1.70
C GLY A 56 -18.86 1.78 0.74
N ALA A 57 -17.95 2.75 0.66
CA ALA A 57 -18.12 3.98 -0.12
C ALA A 57 -18.30 3.75 -1.63
N LEU A 58 -17.73 2.67 -2.17
CA LEU A 58 -17.84 2.30 -3.59
C LEU A 58 -18.81 1.13 -3.83
N GLY A 59 -19.74 0.88 -2.90
CA GLY A 59 -20.72 -0.20 -2.99
C GLY A 59 -20.16 -1.59 -2.67
N ALA A 60 -18.89 -1.68 -2.29
CA ALA A 60 -18.25 -2.88 -1.78
C ALA A 60 -17.24 -2.51 -0.68
N ASN A 61 -16.94 -3.45 0.19
CA ASN A 61 -15.92 -3.29 1.22
C ASN A 61 -14.55 -3.65 0.64
N PRO A 62 -13.59 -2.71 0.63
CA PRO A 62 -12.24 -3.03 0.17
C PRO A 62 -11.55 -3.98 1.14
N GLY A 63 -10.69 -4.85 0.61
CA GLY A 63 -9.77 -5.69 1.37
C GLY A 63 -8.37 -5.09 1.45
N CYS A 64 -7.48 -5.74 2.21
CA CYS A 64 -6.10 -5.27 2.42
C CYS A 64 -5.35 -5.07 1.09
N LYS A 65 -5.47 -6.04 0.17
CA LYS A 65 -4.77 -6.01 -1.13
C LYS A 65 -5.19 -4.86 -2.03
N ASP A 66 -6.41 -4.35 -1.87
CA ASP A 66 -6.99 -3.36 -2.79
C ASP A 66 -6.28 -2.00 -2.67
N CYS A 67 -5.53 -1.79 -1.58
CA CYS A 67 -4.65 -0.65 -1.41
C CYS A 67 -3.17 -1.06 -1.32
N HIS A 68 -2.84 -2.19 -0.67
CA HIS A 68 -1.45 -2.53 -0.32
C HIS A 68 -0.71 -3.43 -1.30
N ILE A 69 -1.37 -4.01 -2.32
CA ILE A 69 -0.72 -4.90 -3.29
C ILE A 69 -0.98 -4.42 -4.74
N PRO A 70 0.05 -4.30 -5.60
CA PRO A 70 -0.08 -3.96 -7.03
C PRO A 70 -1.16 -4.73 -7.78
N GLN A 71 -2.06 -4.01 -8.45
CA GLN A 71 -3.19 -4.61 -9.16
C GLN A 71 -2.94 -4.65 -10.68
N GLY A 72 -3.57 -5.63 -11.32
CA GLY A 72 -3.54 -5.82 -12.76
C GLY A 72 -2.31 -6.57 -13.28
N PHE A 73 -2.50 -7.27 -14.40
CA PHE A 73 -1.47 -8.16 -14.97
C PHE A 73 -0.15 -7.44 -15.28
N LYS A 74 -0.20 -6.18 -15.73
CA LYS A 74 1.00 -5.37 -16.00
C LYS A 74 1.87 -5.16 -14.76
N ASN A 75 1.25 -5.08 -13.58
CA ASN A 75 1.93 -4.86 -12.31
C ASN A 75 2.11 -6.15 -11.50
N PHE A 76 1.80 -7.32 -12.07
CA PHE A 76 1.89 -8.59 -11.35
C PHE A 76 3.29 -8.85 -10.78
N HIS A 77 4.34 -8.46 -11.51
CA HIS A 77 5.71 -8.54 -11.03
C HIS A 77 5.96 -7.69 -9.77
N LEU A 78 5.30 -6.54 -9.64
CA LEU A 78 5.35 -5.71 -8.44
C LEU A 78 4.55 -6.34 -7.30
N ALA A 79 3.41 -6.99 -7.60
CA ALA A 79 2.61 -7.71 -6.62
C ALA A 79 3.44 -8.82 -5.96
N VAL A 80 4.04 -9.68 -6.78
CA VAL A 80 4.95 -10.74 -6.34
C VAL A 80 6.14 -10.15 -5.56
N ALA A 81 6.75 -9.07 -6.05
CA ALA A 81 7.85 -8.42 -5.34
C ALA A 81 7.43 -7.86 -3.97
N THR A 82 6.20 -7.36 -3.83
CA THR A 82 5.66 -6.85 -2.56
C THR A 82 5.58 -7.98 -1.53
N HIS A 83 5.08 -9.15 -1.89
CA HIS A 83 5.06 -10.30 -0.97
C HIS A 83 6.45 -10.80 -0.61
N VAL A 84 7.34 -10.91 -1.59
CA VAL A 84 8.69 -11.48 -1.40
C VAL A 84 9.60 -10.53 -0.62
N VAL A 85 9.52 -9.22 -0.87
CA VAL A 85 10.41 -8.24 -0.24
C VAL A 85 9.76 -7.67 1.02
N ASP A 86 8.59 -7.06 0.88
CA ASP A 86 7.93 -6.37 1.99
C ASP A 86 7.28 -7.39 2.92
N GLY A 87 6.55 -8.38 2.40
CA GLY A 87 5.93 -9.42 3.21
C GLY A 87 6.94 -10.23 4.03
N ALA A 88 8.10 -10.57 3.46
CA ALA A 88 9.16 -11.25 4.22
C ALA A 88 9.78 -10.35 5.30
N ARG A 89 9.97 -9.05 5.01
CA ARG A 89 10.42 -8.07 6.00
C ARG A 89 9.41 -7.93 7.14
N GLU A 90 8.12 -7.79 6.83
CA GLU A 90 7.07 -7.67 7.85
C GLU A 90 6.93 -8.94 8.69
N LEU A 91 7.04 -10.13 8.07
CA LEU A 91 7.06 -11.39 8.81
C LEU A 91 8.20 -11.44 9.84
N TYR A 92 9.41 -11.05 9.42
CA TYR A 92 10.53 -10.94 10.35
C TYR A 92 10.27 -9.92 11.46
N LEU A 93 9.73 -8.75 11.13
CA LEU A 93 9.42 -7.70 12.09
C LEU A 93 8.32 -8.10 13.08
N GLU A 94 7.33 -8.89 12.67
CA GLU A 94 6.30 -9.48 13.53
C GLU A 94 6.92 -10.39 14.60
N PHE A 95 7.94 -11.18 14.24
CA PHE A 95 8.65 -12.02 15.21
C PHE A 95 9.68 -11.26 16.05
N ALA A 96 10.27 -10.20 15.51
CA ALA A 96 11.36 -9.46 16.16
C ALA A 96 10.89 -8.34 17.09
N ASN A 97 9.68 -7.81 16.88
CA ASN A 97 9.11 -6.74 17.69
C ASN A 97 7.91 -7.25 18.51
N ASP A 98 7.43 -6.42 19.43
CA ASP A 98 6.27 -6.74 20.25
C ASP A 98 5.05 -5.93 19.78
N TYR A 99 4.04 -6.62 19.25
CA TYR A 99 2.76 -6.04 18.84
C TYR A 99 1.58 -6.55 19.66
N SER A 100 1.86 -7.13 20.84
CA SER A 100 0.84 -7.78 21.70
C SER A 100 -0.29 -6.85 22.15
N THR A 101 -0.09 -5.54 22.06
CA THR A 101 -1.08 -4.53 22.43
C THR A 101 -1.11 -3.42 21.38
N LEU A 102 -2.25 -2.73 21.30
CA LEU A 102 -2.40 -1.57 20.44
C LEU A 102 -1.42 -0.44 20.80
N GLU A 103 -1.06 -0.29 22.08
CA GLU A 103 -0.07 0.70 22.53
C GLU A 103 1.29 0.43 21.89
N LYS A 104 1.80 -0.80 22.01
CA LYS A 104 3.08 -1.20 21.40
C LYS A 104 3.06 -1.16 19.87
N PHE A 105 1.93 -1.51 19.25
CA PHE A 105 1.74 -1.29 17.80
C PHE A 105 1.86 0.19 17.45
N ASN A 106 1.26 1.08 18.25
CA ASN A 106 1.30 2.51 18.03
C ASN A 106 2.68 3.13 18.20
N GLU A 107 3.55 2.57 19.05
CA GLU A 107 4.96 3.01 19.17
C GLU A 107 5.69 2.93 17.82
N ARG A 108 5.31 1.98 16.94
CA ARG A 108 5.88 1.80 15.60
C ARG A 108 4.97 2.30 14.48
N ARG A 109 3.81 2.90 14.78
CA ARG A 109 2.82 3.31 13.77
C ARG A 109 3.41 4.23 12.71
N LEU A 110 4.20 5.22 13.12
CA LEU A 110 4.79 6.19 12.18
C LEU A 110 5.71 5.51 11.17
N ILE A 111 6.60 4.60 11.61
CA ILE A 111 7.50 3.89 10.70
C ILE A 111 6.73 2.96 9.76
N MET A 112 5.73 2.23 10.26
CA MET A 112 4.89 1.36 9.43
C MET A 112 4.06 2.16 8.41
N ALA A 113 3.48 3.28 8.84
CA ALA A 113 2.73 4.17 7.96
C ALA A 113 3.64 4.76 6.87
N HIS A 114 4.84 5.21 7.24
CA HIS A 114 5.82 5.71 6.27
C HIS A 114 6.21 4.64 5.25
N ASP A 115 6.52 3.42 5.69
CA ASP A 115 6.91 2.33 4.79
C ASP A 115 5.78 1.97 3.81
N ALA A 116 4.53 1.88 4.31
CA ALA A 116 3.36 1.68 3.47
C ALA A 116 3.15 2.83 2.47
N ARG A 117 3.33 4.08 2.90
CA ARG A 117 3.23 5.27 2.03
C ARG A 117 4.34 5.29 0.96
N MET A 118 5.56 4.92 1.32
CA MET A 118 6.69 4.82 0.40
C MET A 118 6.47 3.73 -0.64
N ASN A 119 5.88 2.60 -0.22
CA ASN A 119 5.39 1.61 -1.15
C ASN A 119 4.36 2.26 -2.07
N LEU A 120 3.23 2.80 -1.57
CA LEU A 120 2.19 3.55 -2.32
C LEU A 120 2.74 4.56 -3.34
N LYS A 121 3.86 5.22 -3.02
CA LYS A 121 4.53 6.14 -3.94
C LYS A 121 5.33 5.43 -5.05
N LYS A 122 6.04 4.34 -4.72
CA LYS A 122 6.95 3.61 -5.63
C LYS A 122 6.27 3.10 -6.91
N TRP A 123 5.08 2.55 -6.77
CA TRP A 123 4.15 2.13 -7.84
C TRP A 123 3.13 3.20 -8.26
N ASP A 124 3.44 4.49 -8.05
CA ASP A 124 2.59 5.61 -8.53
C ASP A 124 1.12 5.50 -8.09
N SER A 125 0.88 5.06 -6.86
CA SER A 125 -0.47 4.87 -6.30
C SER A 125 -1.38 4.06 -7.23
N ASN A 126 -0.83 3.04 -7.91
CA ASN A 126 -1.55 2.26 -8.92
C ASN A 126 -2.88 1.68 -8.41
N THR A 127 -2.93 1.24 -7.16
CA THR A 127 -4.16 0.78 -6.49
C THR A 127 -5.20 1.87 -6.35
N CYS A 128 -4.80 3.07 -5.92
CA CYS A 128 -5.71 4.22 -5.82
C CYS A 128 -6.33 4.51 -7.20
N ARG A 129 -5.52 4.47 -8.25
CA ARG A 129 -5.92 4.78 -9.63
C ARG A 129 -6.84 3.73 -10.26
N GLU A 130 -6.91 2.50 -9.73
CA GLU A 130 -7.84 1.48 -10.24
C GLU A 130 -9.30 1.85 -9.95
N CYS A 131 -9.56 2.54 -8.84
CA CYS A 131 -10.89 3.04 -8.48
C CYS A 131 -11.05 4.53 -8.80
N HIS A 132 -10.02 5.35 -8.56
CA HIS A 132 -10.04 6.81 -8.76
C HIS A 132 -9.50 7.22 -10.14
N LYS A 133 -10.15 6.76 -11.22
CA LYS A 133 -9.66 6.95 -12.61
C LYS A 133 -9.67 8.40 -13.09
N ASN A 134 -10.60 9.22 -12.60
CA ASN A 134 -10.77 10.63 -13.01
C ASN A 134 -11.17 11.50 -11.79
N PRO A 135 -10.24 11.75 -10.85
CA PRO A 135 -10.58 12.52 -9.66
C PRO A 135 -10.94 13.95 -10.03
N GLN A 136 -12.04 14.46 -9.46
CA GLN A 136 -12.50 15.84 -9.64
C GLN A 136 -12.29 16.63 -8.34
N PRO A 137 -11.09 17.19 -8.11
CA PRO A 137 -10.81 17.93 -6.89
C PRO A 137 -11.67 19.21 -6.80
N PRO A 138 -12.26 19.51 -5.63
CA PRO A 138 -13.08 20.71 -5.43
C PRO A 138 -12.20 21.95 -5.21
N GLY A 139 -12.65 23.11 -5.70
CA GLY A 139 -11.93 24.38 -5.50
C GLY A 139 -10.70 24.58 -6.41
N ALA A 140 -10.15 25.79 -6.41
CA ALA A 140 -9.01 26.16 -7.25
C ALA A 140 -7.70 25.51 -6.74
N ASP A 141 -7.49 25.51 -5.43
CA ASP A 141 -6.24 25.03 -4.83
C ASP A 141 -6.07 23.51 -4.99
N ALA A 142 -7.12 22.73 -4.75
CA ALA A 142 -7.03 21.28 -4.94
C ALA A 142 -6.86 20.90 -6.43
N LYS A 143 -7.46 21.67 -7.35
CA LYS A 143 -7.20 21.52 -8.80
C LYS A 143 -5.74 21.82 -9.15
N ALA A 144 -5.18 22.90 -8.59
CA ALA A 144 -3.78 23.23 -8.79
C ALA A 144 -2.84 22.16 -8.19
N ALA A 145 -3.17 21.61 -7.02
CA ALA A 145 -2.43 20.53 -6.39
C ALA A 145 -2.50 19.25 -7.24
N HIS A 146 -3.67 18.85 -7.74
CA HIS A 146 -3.81 17.68 -8.61
C HIS A 146 -3.08 17.84 -9.94
N LYS A 147 -2.96 19.07 -10.47
CA LYS A 147 -2.17 19.34 -11.68
C LYS A 147 -0.70 18.95 -11.52
N LYS A 148 -0.17 18.94 -10.28
CA LYS A 148 1.20 18.48 -9.99
C LYS A 148 1.43 17.01 -10.31
N MET A 149 0.38 16.18 -10.38
CA MET A 149 0.52 14.80 -10.85
C MET A 149 1.01 14.74 -12.29
N GLU A 150 0.60 15.69 -13.13
CA GLU A 150 1.02 15.76 -14.54
C GLU A 150 2.35 16.50 -14.72
N THR A 151 2.59 17.57 -13.94
CA THR A 151 3.74 18.45 -14.13
C THR A 151 4.98 18.03 -13.34
N GLU A 152 4.79 17.41 -12.18
CA GLU A 152 5.87 17.11 -11.21
C GLU A 152 5.97 15.61 -10.89
N GLY A 153 5.08 14.77 -11.44
CA GLY A 153 5.03 13.34 -11.15
C GLY A 153 4.58 13.03 -9.72
N ALA A 154 3.77 13.90 -9.12
CA ALA A 154 3.19 13.66 -7.80
C ALA A 154 2.23 12.46 -7.84
N THR A 155 2.22 11.70 -6.75
CA THR A 155 1.36 10.54 -6.52
C THR A 155 0.24 10.91 -5.54
N CYS A 156 -0.83 10.10 -5.48
CA CYS A 156 -1.95 10.36 -4.57
C CYS A 156 -1.48 10.47 -3.11
N ILE A 157 -0.54 9.60 -2.73
CA ILE A 157 -0.04 9.47 -1.36
C ILE A 157 0.92 10.60 -0.93
N ASP A 158 1.39 11.44 -1.86
CA ASP A 158 2.19 12.62 -1.50
C ASP A 158 1.38 13.64 -0.68
N CYS A 159 0.06 13.70 -0.92
CA CYS A 159 -0.87 14.57 -0.21
C CYS A 159 -1.84 13.82 0.71
N HIS A 160 -2.29 12.62 0.33
CA HIS A 160 -3.36 11.91 1.04
C HIS A 160 -2.84 10.80 1.96
N GLN A 161 -2.18 11.16 3.07
CA GLN A 161 -1.42 10.21 3.90
C GLN A 161 -2.19 9.54 5.05
N ASN A 162 -3.36 10.07 5.42
CA ASN A 162 -4.18 9.62 6.55
C ASN A 162 -5.62 9.35 6.09
N LEU A 163 -5.79 8.36 5.20
CA LEU A 163 -7.07 8.08 4.51
C LEU A 163 -7.96 7.04 5.20
N VAL A 164 -7.33 6.01 5.79
CA VAL A 164 -8.00 4.77 6.19
C VAL A 164 -7.67 4.41 7.63
N HIS A 165 -6.38 4.34 7.92
CA HIS A 165 -5.87 3.97 9.23
C HIS A 165 -5.82 5.18 10.15
N LYS A 166 -5.77 4.92 11.47
CA LYS A 166 -5.60 5.97 12.47
C LYS A 166 -4.36 6.79 12.14
N GLU A 167 -4.51 8.09 12.29
CA GLU A 167 -3.55 9.08 11.80
C GLU A 167 -2.16 8.88 12.38
N ALA A 168 -1.18 9.14 11.54
CA ALA A 168 0.22 9.25 11.90
C ALA A 168 0.78 10.53 11.29
N PRO A 169 1.80 11.15 11.92
CA PRO A 169 2.47 12.31 11.36
C PRO A 169 2.79 12.12 9.87
N GLU A 170 2.53 13.15 9.07
CA GLU A 170 2.83 13.09 7.65
C GLU A 170 4.34 13.17 7.41
N THR A 171 4.78 12.48 6.36
CA THR A 171 6.18 12.45 5.94
C THR A 171 6.32 13.08 4.56
N ASP A 172 7.39 13.84 4.33
CA ASP A 172 7.75 14.28 2.99
C ASP A 172 8.36 13.08 2.25
N LEU A 173 7.56 12.40 1.44
CA LEU A 173 7.97 11.18 0.75
C LEU A 173 9.02 11.45 -0.34
N ASN A 174 9.02 12.65 -0.94
CA ASN A 174 10.02 13.03 -1.94
C ASN A 174 11.37 13.26 -1.27
N GLU A 175 11.40 14.04 -0.20
CA GLU A 175 12.63 14.30 0.52
C GLU A 175 13.12 13.04 1.25
N SER A 176 12.21 12.23 1.77
CA SER A 176 12.58 10.94 2.39
C SER A 176 13.26 10.01 1.39
N LYS A 177 12.71 9.92 0.16
CA LYS A 177 13.32 9.13 -0.92
C LYS A 177 14.69 9.66 -1.31
N LYS A 178 14.84 10.98 -1.38
CA LYS A 178 16.10 11.64 -1.75
C LYS A 178 17.20 11.45 -0.69
N GLN A 179 16.85 11.55 0.59
CA GLN A 179 17.80 11.41 1.70
C GLN A 179 18.03 9.95 2.14
N GLY A 180 17.16 9.02 1.73
CA GLY A 180 17.21 7.63 2.17
C GLY A 180 16.85 7.43 3.64
N LYS A 181 16.15 8.39 4.25
CA LYS A 181 15.66 8.35 5.64
C LYS A 181 14.31 9.04 5.74
N MET A 182 13.49 8.69 6.73
CA MET A 182 12.22 9.36 6.96
C MET A 182 12.42 10.84 7.28
N VAL A 183 11.68 11.69 6.58
CA VAL A 183 11.60 13.14 6.80
C VAL A 183 10.17 13.50 7.11
N LEU A 184 9.92 14.09 8.28
CA LEU A 184 8.60 14.59 8.68
C LEU A 184 8.25 15.86 7.91
N LYS A 185 6.98 16.02 7.56
CA LYS A 185 6.49 17.34 7.11
C LYS A 185 6.45 18.29 8.31
N PRO A 186 6.72 19.59 8.11
CA PRO A 186 6.47 20.57 9.15
C PRO A 186 4.99 20.55 9.54
N GLU A 187 4.70 20.60 10.85
CA GLU A 187 3.34 20.80 11.33
C GLU A 187 2.82 22.12 10.77
N LYS A 188 1.66 22.09 10.13
CA LYS A 188 0.95 23.32 9.83
C LYS A 188 0.53 23.89 11.18
N LYS A 189 1.06 25.06 11.55
CA LYS A 189 0.39 25.89 12.55
C LYS A 189 -0.92 26.32 11.90
N ASP A 190 -2.04 25.97 12.51
CA ASP A 190 -3.32 26.51 12.10
C ASP A 190 -3.25 28.04 12.35
N GLU A 191 -3.35 28.84 11.29
CA GLU A 191 -3.38 30.31 11.33
C GLU A 191 -4.80 30.83 11.67
N ASP A 192 -5.62 30.02 12.36
CA ASP A 192 -7.03 30.32 12.63
C ASP A 192 -7.29 30.86 14.06
N ASP A 193 -6.26 31.08 14.89
CA ASP A 193 -6.41 31.57 16.27
C ASP A 193 -6.33 33.12 16.42
N ASP A 194 -6.13 33.88 15.33
CA ASP A 194 -5.93 35.35 15.38
C ASP A 194 -7.13 36.20 14.85
N GLU A 195 -8.31 35.62 14.61
CA GLU A 195 -9.51 36.38 14.15
C GLU A 195 -10.59 36.64 15.23
N ASP A 196 -10.29 36.56 16.52
CA ASP A 196 -11.24 36.83 17.62
C ASP A 196 -10.83 37.97 18.59
N GLU A 197 -10.01 38.93 18.14
CA GLU A 197 -9.79 40.19 18.87
C GLU A 197 -9.87 41.43 17.96
N GLU A 198 -11.08 41.87 17.56
CA GLU A 198 -11.47 43.31 17.47
C GLU A 198 -13.00 43.50 17.61
#